data_AF-A0A6P7H573-F1
#
_entry.id   AF-A0A6P7H573-F1
#
_cell.length_a   1.000
_cell.length_b   1.000
_cell.length_c   1.000
_cell.angle_alpha   90.00
_cell.angle_beta   90.00
_cell.angle_gamma   90.00
#
_symmetry.space_group_name_H-M   'P 1'
#
loop_
_entity.id
_entity.type
_entity.pdbx_description
1 polymer ?
#
loop_
_entity_poly.entity_id
_entity_poly.type
_entity_poly.pdbx_seq_one_letter_code
_entity_poly.pdbx_strand_id
1 'polypeptide(L)'
;MRLYQSVDFEENKTEIYLYALLVVGIAFINIIISHFYNFRIAELGMEVRISCSSLMYRKALKLSKLVLVDTTIGKMVNLMSNDVGRFDTCFQFIHLVWLGPIMVTLVTYLTYSTYGWMGVSGVLLLIASMPMQMFLGKKNSEFRLATALKTDERVRLMNEIINGIQVIKMYTWEKPFTKIVEVARL
;
A
#
# COMPACT_ATOMS: atom_id res chain seq x y z
N MET A 1 1.24 38.96 -14.32
CA MET A 1 0.02 39.51 -14.94
C MET A 1 0.28 40.21 -16.29
N ARG A 2 1.31 39.80 -17.06
CA ARG A 2 1.63 40.35 -18.41
C ARG A 2 1.56 39.29 -19.54
N LEU A 3 1.10 38.07 -19.26
CA LEU A 3 1.02 36.99 -20.25
C LEU A 3 -0.39 36.80 -20.85
N TYR A 4 -1.35 37.67 -20.54
CA TYR A 4 -2.75 37.52 -20.97
C TYR A 4 -3.27 38.64 -21.88
N GLN A 5 -2.46 39.66 -22.21
CA GLN A 5 -2.93 40.73 -23.09
C GLN A 5 -2.37 40.56 -24.51
N SER A 6 -3.32 40.54 -25.45
CA SER A 6 -3.24 40.43 -26.92
C SER A 6 -2.63 39.15 -27.48
N VAL A 7 -3.44 38.09 -27.52
CA VAL A 7 -3.26 36.99 -28.46
C VAL A 7 -4.42 37.08 -29.46
N ASP A 8 -4.13 37.41 -30.71
CA ASP A 8 -5.12 37.47 -31.78
C ASP A 8 -5.76 36.09 -31.99
N PHE A 9 -7.04 35.96 -31.63
CA PHE A 9 -7.74 34.67 -31.49
C PHE A 9 -7.99 33.92 -32.81
N GLU A 10 -7.82 34.57 -33.96
CA GLU A 10 -8.05 33.95 -35.28
C GLU A 10 -6.78 33.38 -35.91
N GLU A 11 -5.63 34.06 -35.76
CA GLU A 11 -4.34 33.59 -36.27
C GLU A 11 -3.73 32.50 -35.35
N ASN A 12 -4.17 32.44 -34.08
CA ASN A 12 -3.61 31.54 -33.07
C ASN A 12 -4.34 30.20 -32.86
N LYS A 13 -5.40 29.90 -33.64
CA LYS A 13 -6.16 28.64 -33.48
C LYS A 13 -5.26 27.43 -33.73
N THR A 14 -4.40 27.50 -34.75
CA THR A 14 -3.47 26.42 -35.10
C THR A 14 -2.46 26.15 -33.98
N GLU A 15 -1.91 27.19 -33.33
CA GLU A 15 -0.98 27.00 -32.21
C GLU A 15 -1.68 26.43 -30.98
N ILE A 16 -2.91 26.85 -30.68
CA ILE A 16 -3.71 26.30 -29.58
C ILE A 16 -4.00 24.81 -29.81
N TYR A 17 -4.39 24.43 -31.04
CA TYR A 17 -4.58 23.02 -31.39
C TYR A 17 -3.27 22.22 -31.31
N LEU A 18 -2.13 22.81 -31.70
CA LEU A 18 -0.81 22.19 -31.60
C LEU A 18 -0.41 21.95 -30.13
N TYR A 19 -0.57 22.94 -29.26
CA TYR A 19 -0.30 22.79 -27.82
C TYR A 19 -1.23 21.75 -27.18
N ALA A 20 -2.51 21.74 -27.53
CA ALA A 20 -3.46 20.73 -27.06
C ALA A 20 -3.03 19.32 -27.49
N LEU A 21 -2.66 19.15 -28.75
CA LEU A 21 -2.17 17.87 -29.27
C LEU A 21 -0.87 17.42 -28.58
N LEU A 22 0.04 18.35 -28.29
CA LEU A 22 1.28 18.06 -27.58
C LEU A 22 1.02 17.61 -26.14
N VAL A 23 0.11 18.28 -25.41
CA VAL A 23 -0.26 17.89 -24.05
C VAL A 23 -0.88 16.48 -24.03
N VAL A 24 -1.79 16.20 -24.97
CA VAL A 24 -2.40 14.86 -25.11
C VAL A 24 -1.35 13.81 -25.48
N GLY A 25 -0.44 14.13 -26.40
CA GLY A 25 0.66 13.26 -26.80
C GLY A 25 1.59 12.92 -25.63
N ILE A 26 1.99 13.92 -24.84
CA ILE A 26 2.82 13.72 -23.64
C ILE A 26 2.07 12.88 -22.60
N ALA A 27 0.78 13.14 -22.37
CA ALA A 27 -0.02 12.36 -21.43
C ALA A 27 -0.13 10.89 -21.88
N PHE A 28 -0.32 10.64 -23.17
CA PHE A 28 -0.38 9.29 -23.71
C PHE A 28 0.96 8.54 -23.57
N ILE A 29 2.07 9.19 -23.90
CA ILE A 29 3.42 8.64 -23.71
C ILE A 29 3.67 8.35 -22.22
N ASN A 30 3.26 9.26 -21.33
CA ASN A 30 3.39 9.07 -19.89
C ASN A 30 2.64 7.84 -19.38
N ILE A 31 1.41 7.60 -19.85
CA ILE A 31 0.63 6.40 -19.49
C ILE A 31 1.34 5.14 -19.95
N ILE A 32 1.83 5.11 -21.19
CA ILE A 32 2.57 3.96 -21.74
C ILE A 32 3.81 3.67 -20.91
N ILE A 33 4.67 4.67 -20.69
CA ILE A 33 5.89 4.53 -19.90
C ILE A 33 5.57 4.06 -18.49
N SER A 34 4.56 4.66 -17.84
CA SER A 34 4.15 4.29 -16.49
C SER A 34 3.68 2.84 -16.42
N HIS A 35 2.91 2.37 -17.40
CA HIS A 35 2.46 0.98 -17.43
C HIS A 35 3.64 0.01 -17.60
N PHE A 36 4.54 0.27 -18.54
CA PHE A 36 5.75 -0.54 -18.73
C PHE A 36 6.63 -0.55 -17.47
N TYR A 37 6.80 0.61 -16.83
CA TYR A 37 7.53 0.72 -15.58
C TYR A 37 6.90 -0.12 -14.46
N ASN A 38 5.58 -0.01 -14.24
CA ASN A 38 4.88 -0.80 -13.22
C ASN A 38 4.98 -2.30 -13.51
N PHE A 39 4.88 -2.71 -14.78
CA PHE A 39 5.05 -4.10 -15.15
C PHE A 39 6.46 -4.61 -14.84
N ARG A 40 7.50 -3.86 -15.23
CA ARG A 40 8.90 -4.22 -14.97
C ARG A 40 9.25 -4.29 -13.49
N ILE A 41 8.72 -3.38 -12.68
CA ILE A 41 9.01 -3.39 -11.25
C ILE A 41 8.30 -4.54 -10.53
N ALA A 42 7.10 -4.92 -10.99
CA ALA A 42 6.41 -6.11 -10.51
C ALA A 42 7.18 -7.39 -10.89
N GLU A 43 7.67 -7.48 -12.13
CA GLU A 43 8.54 -8.57 -12.60
C GLU A 43 9.79 -8.71 -11.72
N LEU A 44 10.50 -7.60 -11.46
CA LEU A 44 11.67 -7.57 -10.58
C LEU A 44 11.33 -8.04 -9.15
N GLY A 45 10.20 -7.60 -8.59
CA GLY A 45 9.76 -8.03 -7.27
C GLY A 45 9.58 -9.55 -7.17
N MET A 46 8.94 -10.14 -8.19
CA MET A 46 8.75 -11.59 -8.28
C MET A 46 10.08 -12.34 -8.44
N GLU A 47 10.99 -11.86 -9.28
CA GLU A 47 12.32 -12.48 -9.46
C GLU A 47 13.12 -12.51 -8.16
N VAL A 48 13.10 -11.42 -7.40
CA VAL A 48 13.75 -11.33 -6.08
C VAL A 48 13.11 -12.32 -5.10
N ARG A 49 11.77 -12.37 -5.05
CA ARG A 49 11.04 -13.32 -4.19
C ARG A 49 11.40 -14.78 -4.48
N ILE A 50 11.41 -15.16 -5.76
CA ILE A 50 11.76 -16.53 -6.19
C ILE A 50 13.22 -16.84 -5.84
N SER A 51 14.13 -15.91 -6.11
CA SER A 51 15.56 -16.06 -5.81
C SER A 51 15.81 -16.23 -4.31
N CYS A 52 15.22 -15.37 -3.47
CA CYS A 52 15.32 -15.46 -2.02
C CYS A 52 14.73 -16.77 -1.49
N SER A 53 13.55 -17.16 -1.96
CA SER A 53 12.90 -18.41 -1.55
C SER A 53 13.76 -19.65 -1.89
N SER A 54 14.35 -19.66 -3.09
CA SER A 54 15.27 -20.72 -3.53
C SER A 54 16.53 -20.79 -2.67
N LEU A 55 17.14 -19.64 -2.35
CA LEU A 55 18.32 -19.57 -1.48
C LEU A 55 18.01 -20.05 -0.06
N MET A 56 16.87 -19.62 0.50
CA MET A 56 16.43 -20.05 1.82
C MET A 56 16.18 -21.56 1.87
N TYR A 57 15.50 -22.11 0.87
CA TYR A 57 15.27 -23.55 0.78
C TYR A 57 16.58 -24.34 0.70
N ARG A 58 17.53 -23.91 -0.15
CA ARG A 58 18.87 -24.52 -0.24
C ARG A 58 19.64 -24.45 1.08
N LYS A 59 19.51 -23.34 1.83
CA LYS A 59 20.14 -23.19 3.14
C LYS A 59 19.50 -24.10 4.19
N ALA A 60 18.18 -24.27 4.14
CA ALA A 60 17.42 -25.16 5.00
C ALA A 60 17.93 -26.61 4.91
N LEU A 61 18.13 -27.09 3.68
CA LEU A 61 18.59 -28.46 3.42
C LEU A 61 20.03 -28.72 3.90
N LYS A 62 20.84 -27.68 4.09
CA LYS A 62 22.23 -27.77 4.55
C LYS A 62 22.40 -27.51 6.04
N LEU A 63 21.32 -27.15 6.75
CA LEU A 63 21.38 -26.83 8.18
C LEU A 63 21.48 -28.12 9.02
N SER A 64 22.30 -28.11 10.06
CA SER A 64 22.41 -29.26 10.96
C SER A 64 21.13 -29.41 11.79
N LYS A 65 20.76 -30.65 12.12
CA LYS A 65 19.53 -30.96 12.88
C LYS A 65 19.48 -30.23 14.23
N LEU A 66 20.63 -29.94 14.84
CA LEU A 66 20.73 -29.25 16.13
C LEU A 66 20.31 -27.78 16.05
N VAL A 67 20.67 -27.10 14.94
CA VAL A 67 20.23 -25.72 14.67
C VAL A 67 18.79 -25.68 14.18
N LEU A 68 18.33 -26.72 13.49
CA LEU A 68 16.93 -26.84 13.02
C LEU A 68 15.92 -26.99 14.17
N VAL A 69 16.36 -27.43 15.35
CA VAL A 69 15.51 -27.44 16.56
C VAL A 69 15.20 -26.00 17.00
N ASP A 70 16.16 -25.07 16.91
CA ASP A 70 15.98 -23.65 17.23
C ASP A 70 15.21 -22.90 16.13
N THR A 71 15.52 -23.20 14.86
CA THR A 71 14.78 -22.73 13.67
C THR A 71 13.84 -23.79 13.13
N THR A 72 12.70 -23.95 13.80
CA THR A 72 11.60 -24.81 13.34
C THR A 72 11.27 -24.54 11.87
N ILE A 73 11.06 -25.61 11.07
CA ILE A 73 10.66 -25.51 9.65
C ILE A 73 9.47 -24.55 9.46
N GLY A 74 8.52 -24.53 10.41
CA GLY A 74 7.40 -23.59 10.42
C GLY A 74 7.80 -22.12 10.48
N LYS A 75 8.84 -21.74 11.24
CA LYS A 75 9.35 -20.35 11.28
C LYS A 75 9.93 -19.94 9.92
N MET A 76 10.60 -20.87 9.24
CA MET A 76 11.17 -20.61 7.91
C MET A 76 10.09 -20.46 6.84
N VAL A 77 9.07 -21.33 6.86
CA VAL A 77 7.91 -21.19 5.96
C VAL A 77 7.19 -19.87 6.22
N ASN A 78 6.99 -19.49 7.49
CA ASN A 78 6.39 -18.21 7.84
C ASN A 78 7.20 -17.02 7.34
N LEU A 79 8.54 -17.07 7.45
CA LEU A 79 9.45 -16.04 6.93
C LEU A 79 9.37 -15.93 5.40
N MET A 80 9.31 -17.06 4.68
CA MET A 80 9.14 -17.06 3.22
C MET A 80 7.78 -16.49 2.79
N SER A 81 6.71 -16.84 3.50
CA SER A 81 5.36 -16.40 3.16
C SER A 81 5.09 -14.94 3.51
N ASN A 82 5.56 -14.47 4.67
CA ASN A 82 5.27 -13.11 5.15
C ASN A 82 6.31 -12.10 4.71
N ASP A 83 7.59 -12.35 4.95
CA ASP A 83 8.64 -11.36 4.76
C ASP A 83 9.11 -11.32 3.30
N VAL A 84 9.43 -12.49 2.73
CA VAL A 84 9.87 -12.57 1.32
C VAL A 84 8.70 -12.21 0.38
N GLY A 85 7.46 -12.52 0.77
CA GLY A 85 6.26 -12.10 0.03
C GLY A 85 6.11 -10.58 -0.07
N ARG A 86 6.69 -9.79 0.85
CA ARG A 86 6.63 -8.32 0.76
C ARG A 86 7.48 -7.77 -0.38
N PHE A 87 8.49 -8.49 -0.87
CA PHE A 87 9.32 -8.01 -1.98
C PHE A 87 8.52 -7.79 -3.27
N ASP A 88 7.40 -8.48 -3.48
CA ASP A 88 6.50 -8.26 -4.62
C ASP A 88 5.98 -6.81 -4.67
N THR A 89 5.85 -6.16 -3.51
CA THR A 89 5.27 -4.80 -3.40
C THR A 89 6.26 -3.75 -2.91
N CYS A 90 7.31 -4.12 -2.17
CA CYS A 90 8.29 -3.16 -1.63
C CYS A 90 8.97 -2.34 -2.73
N PHE A 91 9.38 -2.97 -3.84
CA PHE A 91 10.05 -2.26 -4.92
C PHE A 91 9.14 -1.24 -5.62
N GLN A 92 7.83 -1.47 -5.64
CA GLN A 92 6.87 -0.51 -6.20
C GLN A 92 6.91 0.84 -5.46
N PHE A 93 7.11 0.83 -4.15
CA PHE A 93 7.06 2.05 -3.32
C PHE A 93 8.44 2.65 -3.02
N ILE A 94 9.53 1.88 -3.15
CA ILE A 94 10.86 2.33 -2.74
C ILE A 94 11.28 3.62 -3.47
N HIS A 95 10.94 3.73 -4.75
CA HIS A 95 11.26 4.89 -5.59
C HIS A 95 10.60 6.19 -5.10
N LEU A 96 9.47 6.10 -4.42
CA LEU A 96 8.76 7.27 -3.89
C LEU A 96 9.54 7.96 -2.77
N VAL A 97 10.41 7.23 -2.07
CA VAL A 97 11.20 7.77 -0.94
C VAL A 97 12.11 8.90 -1.41
N TRP A 98 12.75 8.76 -2.57
CA TRP A 98 13.63 9.79 -3.13
C TRP A 98 12.94 10.66 -4.18
N LEU A 99 12.02 10.11 -4.97
CA LEU A 99 11.28 10.91 -5.97
C LEU A 99 10.35 11.92 -5.31
N GLY A 100 9.74 11.59 -4.17
CA GLY A 100 8.84 12.49 -3.44
C GLY A 100 9.49 13.84 -3.10
N PRO A 101 10.62 13.88 -2.36
CA PRO A 101 11.33 15.12 -2.06
C PRO A 101 11.79 15.89 -3.30
N ILE A 102 12.25 15.20 -4.34
CA ILE A 102 12.68 15.82 -5.60
C ILE A 102 11.49 16.52 -6.28
N MET A 103 10.34 15.84 -6.36
CA MET A 103 9.12 16.39 -6.94
C MET A 103 8.60 17.60 -6.15
N VAL A 104 8.56 17.53 -4.83
CA VAL A 104 8.16 18.66 -3.98
C VAL A 104 9.07 19.86 -4.21
N THR A 105 10.38 19.64 -4.31
CA THR A 105 11.35 20.70 -4.57
C THR A 105 11.14 21.34 -5.94
N LEU A 106 10.96 20.50 -6.99
CA LEU A 106 10.73 20.97 -8.35
C LEU A 106 9.43 21.77 -8.47
N VAL A 107 8.32 21.25 -7.90
CA VAL A 107 7.03 21.92 -7.90
C VAL A 107 7.11 23.25 -7.16
N THR A 108 7.80 23.29 -6.01
CA THR A 108 8.00 24.54 -5.25
C THR A 108 8.77 25.57 -6.07
N TYR A 109 9.84 25.16 -6.75
CA TYR A 109 10.65 26.03 -7.60
C TYR A 109 9.84 26.61 -8.77
N LEU A 110 9.12 25.75 -9.52
CA LEU A 110 8.30 26.18 -10.66
C LEU A 110 7.17 27.12 -10.22
N THR A 111 6.54 26.81 -9.09
CA THR A 111 5.45 27.61 -8.53
C THR A 111 5.94 28.97 -8.04
N TYR A 112 7.11 29.02 -7.41
CA TYR A 112 7.74 30.27 -7.01
C TYR A 112 8.12 31.13 -8.22
N SER A 113 8.68 30.53 -9.28
CA SER A 113 9.05 31.25 -10.50
C SER A 113 7.84 31.90 -11.20
N THR A 114 6.68 31.22 -11.18
CA THR A 114 5.47 31.67 -11.89
C THR A 114 4.58 32.60 -11.07
N TYR A 115 4.38 32.31 -9.78
CA TYR A 115 3.43 33.00 -8.91
C TYR A 115 4.07 33.67 -7.68
N GLY A 116 5.39 33.54 -7.52
CA GLY A 116 6.10 34.09 -6.36
C GLY A 116 5.67 33.44 -5.04
N TRP A 117 5.67 34.22 -3.96
CA TRP A 117 5.34 33.76 -2.61
C TRP A 117 3.90 33.27 -2.45
N MET A 118 2.95 33.81 -3.24
CA MET A 118 1.55 33.38 -3.20
C MET A 118 1.35 31.94 -3.67
N GLY A 119 2.20 31.45 -4.58
CA GLY A 119 2.15 30.07 -5.00
C GLY A 119 2.75 29.12 -3.95
N VAL A 120 3.81 29.55 -3.26
CA VAL A 120 4.49 28.75 -2.22
C VAL A 120 3.58 28.48 -1.03
N SER A 121 2.69 29.41 -0.66
CA SER A 121 1.72 29.17 0.43
C SER A 121 0.80 27.98 0.18
N GLY A 122 0.45 27.69 -1.09
CA GLY A 122 -0.32 26.50 -1.44
C GLY A 122 0.45 25.20 -1.19
N VAL A 123 1.72 25.17 -1.56
CA VAL A 123 2.60 24.01 -1.31
C VAL A 123 2.79 23.79 0.20
N LEU A 124 2.98 24.86 0.97
CA LEU A 124 3.10 24.79 2.43
C LEU A 124 1.83 24.21 3.08
N LEU A 125 0.64 24.57 2.59
CA LEU A 125 -0.62 24.01 3.07
C LEU A 125 -0.72 22.50 2.79
N LEU A 126 -0.28 22.06 1.61
CA LEU A 126 -0.24 20.62 1.27
C LEU A 126 0.71 19.86 2.20
N ILE A 127 1.90 20.40 2.47
CA ILE A 127 2.86 19.79 3.41
C ILE A 127 2.29 19.77 4.83
N ALA A 128 1.64 20.86 5.27
CA ALA A 128 0.98 20.94 6.57
C ALA A 128 -0.20 19.96 6.72
N SER A 129 -0.76 19.46 5.61
CA SER A 129 -1.78 18.40 5.65
C SER A 129 -1.21 17.00 5.91
N MET A 130 0.10 16.77 5.66
CA MET A 130 0.72 15.45 5.84
C MET A 130 0.64 14.92 7.28
N PRO A 131 0.92 15.70 8.34
CA PRO A 131 0.77 15.25 9.73
C PRO A 131 -0.67 14.78 10.04
N MET A 132 -1.67 15.49 9.52
CA MET A 132 -3.08 15.10 9.68
C MET A 132 -3.35 13.76 9.00
N GLN A 133 -2.87 13.56 7.76
CA GLN A 133 -2.99 12.29 7.05
C GLN A 133 -2.29 11.14 7.80
N MET A 134 -1.10 11.40 8.37
CA MET A 134 -0.37 10.41 9.18
C MET A 134 -1.12 10.05 10.47
N PHE A 135 -1.70 11.04 11.16
CA PHE A 135 -2.50 10.81 12.36
C PHE A 135 -3.74 9.96 12.05
N LEU A 136 -4.48 10.32 11.01
CA LEU A 136 -5.64 9.54 10.55
C LEU A 136 -5.23 8.13 10.12
N GLY A 137 -4.09 7.98 9.44
CA GLY A 137 -3.53 6.68 9.06
C GLY A 137 -3.23 5.79 10.28
N LYS A 138 -2.65 6.35 11.35
CA LYS A 138 -2.42 5.63 12.62
C LYS A 138 -3.74 5.20 13.26
N LYS A 139 -4.72 6.09 13.36
CA LYS A 139 -6.03 5.76 13.93
C LYS A 139 -6.77 4.70 13.13
N ASN A 140 -6.73 4.79 11.80
CA ASN A 140 -7.26 3.76 10.93
C ASN A 140 -6.58 2.40 11.16
N SER A 141 -5.27 2.39 11.41
CA SER A 141 -4.55 1.15 11.75
C SER A 141 -4.93 0.60 13.11
N GLU A 142 -5.11 1.45 14.12
CA GLU A 142 -5.58 1.04 15.46
C GLU A 142 -6.99 0.42 15.38
N PHE A 143 -7.93 1.08 14.69
CA PHE A 143 -9.29 0.56 14.53
C PHE A 143 -9.32 -0.73 13.72
N ARG A 144 -8.54 -0.81 12.63
CA ARG A 144 -8.42 -2.05 11.85
C ARG A 144 -7.90 -3.21 12.70
N LEU A 145 -6.92 -2.95 13.57
CA LEU A 145 -6.41 -3.97 14.50
C LEU A 145 -7.47 -4.38 15.52
N ALA A 146 -8.16 -3.42 16.14
CA ALA A 146 -9.23 -3.71 17.09
C ALA A 146 -10.33 -4.58 16.47
N THR A 147 -10.77 -4.24 15.25
CA THR A 147 -11.75 -5.04 14.50
C THR A 147 -11.23 -6.43 14.16
N ALA A 148 -9.95 -6.56 13.79
CA ALA A 148 -9.34 -7.86 13.53
C ALA A 148 -9.36 -8.75 14.78
N LEU A 149 -8.95 -8.22 15.94
CA LEU A 149 -8.94 -8.95 17.21
C LEU A 149 -10.34 -9.42 17.63
N LYS A 150 -11.35 -8.56 17.49
CA LYS A 150 -12.76 -8.94 17.74
C LYS A 150 -13.24 -10.04 16.79
N THR A 151 -12.86 -9.96 15.53
CA THR A 151 -13.20 -10.97 14.52
C THR A 151 -12.55 -12.31 14.86
N ASP A 152 -11.28 -12.31 15.27
CA ASP A 152 -10.56 -13.51 15.67
C ASP A 152 -11.18 -14.18 16.90
N GLU A 153 -11.58 -13.39 17.91
CA GLU A 153 -12.29 -13.89 19.09
C GLU A 153 -13.62 -14.55 18.71
N ARG A 154 -14.40 -13.90 17.84
CA ARG A 154 -15.67 -14.47 17.32
C ARG A 154 -15.44 -15.80 16.62
N VAL A 155 -14.43 -15.89 15.75
CA VAL A 155 -14.10 -17.12 15.02
C VAL A 155 -13.64 -18.23 16.00
N ARG A 156 -12.84 -17.88 17.01
CA ARG A 156 -12.42 -18.82 18.05
C ARG A 156 -13.61 -19.39 18.83
N LEU A 157 -14.51 -18.53 19.32
CA LEU A 157 -15.72 -18.95 20.05
C LEU A 157 -16.60 -19.86 19.19
N MET A 158 -16.77 -19.54 17.91
CA MET A 158 -17.52 -20.40 16.98
C MET A 158 -16.87 -21.78 16.81
N ASN A 159 -15.53 -21.86 16.73
CA ASN A 159 -14.82 -23.13 16.66
C ASN A 159 -15.00 -23.96 17.94
N GLU A 160 -14.96 -23.35 19.12
CA GLU A 160 -15.20 -24.02 20.40
C GLU A 160 -16.63 -24.61 20.46
N ILE A 161 -17.64 -23.84 20.03
CA ILE A 161 -19.04 -24.30 19.97
C ILE A 161 -19.21 -25.48 19.01
N ILE A 162 -18.60 -25.42 17.82
CA ILE A 162 -18.69 -26.49 16.82
C ILE A 162 -18.05 -27.77 17.37
N ASN A 163 -16.87 -27.68 17.97
CA ASN A 163 -16.19 -28.83 18.57
C ASN A 163 -17.00 -29.43 19.74
N GLY A 164 -17.73 -28.60 20.49
CA GLY A 164 -18.56 -29.02 21.64
C GLY A 164 -20.04 -29.32 21.33
N ILE A 165 -20.46 -29.32 20.06
CA ILE A 165 -21.88 -29.24 19.69
C ILE A 165 -22.74 -30.40 20.22
N GLN A 166 -22.17 -31.60 20.30
CA GLN A 166 -22.88 -32.78 20.80
C GLN A 166 -23.28 -32.63 22.28
N VAL A 167 -22.37 -32.12 23.12
CA VAL A 167 -22.64 -31.87 24.54
C VAL A 167 -23.66 -30.75 24.68
N ILE A 168 -23.50 -29.66 23.91
CA ILE A 168 -24.43 -28.52 23.94
C ILE A 168 -25.87 -28.98 23.64
N LYS A 169 -26.05 -29.85 22.63
CA LYS A 169 -27.37 -30.41 22.29
C LYS A 169 -27.89 -31.40 23.32
N MET A 170 -27.03 -32.27 23.87
CA MET A 170 -27.40 -33.24 24.90
C MET A 170 -27.97 -32.56 26.16
N TYR A 171 -27.44 -31.40 26.53
CA TYR A 171 -27.89 -30.62 27.70
C TYR A 171 -28.82 -29.45 27.35
N THR A 172 -29.23 -29.30 26.10
CA THR A 172 -30.12 -28.22 25.62
C THR A 172 -29.58 -26.81 25.94
N TRP A 173 -28.26 -26.63 25.92
CA TRP A 173 -27.58 -25.36 26.20
C TRP A 173 -27.52 -24.39 25.02
N GLU A 174 -28.34 -24.61 23.98
CA GLU A 174 -28.32 -23.78 22.77
C GLU A 174 -28.58 -22.29 23.07
N LYS A 175 -29.62 -21.98 23.86
CA LYS A 175 -29.99 -20.59 24.21
C LYS A 175 -28.88 -19.80 24.94
N PRO A 176 -28.26 -20.31 26.02
CA PRO A 176 -27.16 -19.58 26.66
C PRO A 176 -25.95 -19.41 25.75
N PHE A 177 -25.61 -20.39 24.92
CA PHE A 177 -24.52 -20.25 23.95
C PHE A 177 -24.84 -19.24 22.84
N THR A 178 -26.10 -19.15 22.36
CA THR A 178 -26.53 -18.09 21.44
C THR A 178 -26.31 -16.70 22.03
N LYS A 179 -26.62 -16.52 23.32
CA LYS A 179 -26.42 -15.23 24.00
C LYS A 179 -24.95 -14.85 24.12
N ILE A 180 -24.07 -15.83 24.35
CA ILE A 180 -22.61 -15.61 24.38
C ILE A 180 -22.10 -15.14 23.01
N VAL A 181 -22.56 -15.78 21.92
CA VAL A 181 -22.19 -15.40 20.55
C VAL A 181 -22.71 -14.00 20.20
N GLU A 182 -23.92 -13.63 20.65
CA GLU A 182 -24.51 -12.32 20.42
C GLU A 182 -23.70 -11.20 21.09
N VAL A 183 -23.20 -11.43 22.30
CA VAL A 183 -22.30 -10.49 22.98
C VAL A 183 -20.95 -10.37 22.26
N ALA A 184 -20.40 -11.47 21.73
CA ALA A 184 -19.16 -11.48 20.97
C ALA A 184 -19.27 -10.84 19.57
N ARG A 185 -20.50 -10.49 19.12
CA ARG A 185 -20.76 -9.81 17.85
C ARG A 185 -20.63 -8.29 17.94
N LEU A 186 -20.73 -7.73 19.14
CA LEU A 186 -20.64 -6.29 19.46
C LEU A 186 -19.20 -5.86 19.74
#